data_AF-A0A7W0EIH4-F1
#
_entry.id   AF-A0A7W0EIH4-F1
#
_cell.length_a   1.000
_cell.length_b   1.000
_cell.length_c   1.000
_cell.angle_alpha   90.00
_cell.angle_beta   90.00
_cell.angle_gamma   90.00
#
_symmetry.space_group_name_H-M   'P 1'
#
loop_
_entity.id
_entity.type
_entity.pdbx_description
1 polymer ?
#
loop_
_entity_poly.entity_id
_entity_poly.type
_entity_poly.pdbx_seq_one_letter_code
_entity_poly.pdbx_strand_id
1 'polypeptide(L)'
;MKKIFGCTLTAMGFMAGTALAGNLDSPALPSSATSAMPTITGIYNQLATGAPAQTRTGAFTEPIAAPASSSRTLAEVLTKVPTADNINGARPSDVSAGKNYWSLRTDSTWGLQAGTSLSAKVPKTGQATCYDASGATISCSNTGQDGALKPGVAWPNPRFTDNGNGTVTDNLTSLIWLKNANCTATVGEIPKSLGTLTWTNALTWSNNLASGACGLNDNSVAGNWRLPSRAELISLVSLEYTSPALTNTAGTTQWSNNNPFSTVQSNYYWSSSTSIANKSNAWGVDFNDGSVTSNNAKINSNYIWPVRGGN
;
A
#
# COMPACT_ATOMS: atom_id res chain seq x y z
N MET A 1 -51.06 57.07 -2.68
CA MET A 1 -51.10 55.67 -2.17
C MET A 1 -50.37 54.78 -3.17
N LYS A 2 -49.38 53.91 -2.86
CA LYS A 2 -48.73 53.52 -1.59
C LYS A 2 -49.70 52.88 -0.56
N LYS A 3 -49.47 51.67 0.01
CA LYS A 3 -48.25 50.83 0.12
C LYS A 3 -48.55 49.31 0.06
N ILE A 4 -47.63 48.56 -0.58
CA ILE A 4 -46.94 47.31 -0.13
C ILE A 4 -47.69 45.97 -0.11
N PHE A 5 -47.14 45.00 -0.85
CA PHE A 5 -47.38 43.55 -0.73
C PHE A 5 -46.78 43.00 0.58
N GLY A 6 -47.56 42.23 1.35
CA GLY A 6 -47.08 41.52 2.52
C GLY A 6 -46.37 40.21 2.14
N CYS A 7 -45.07 40.12 2.43
CA CYS A 7 -44.32 38.87 2.30
C CYS A 7 -44.55 38.00 3.55
N THR A 8 -45.16 36.82 3.39
CA THR A 8 -45.40 35.87 4.49
C THR A 8 -44.15 35.06 4.78
N LEU A 9 -43.55 35.28 5.95
CA LEU A 9 -42.36 34.58 6.42
C LEU A 9 -42.73 33.20 6.99
N THR A 10 -42.51 32.14 6.22
CA THR A 10 -42.74 30.76 6.70
C THR A 10 -41.66 30.37 7.71
N ALA A 11 -42.02 30.28 9.00
CA ALA A 11 -41.11 29.82 10.05
C ALA A 11 -40.82 28.31 9.88
N MET A 12 -39.59 27.99 9.50
CA MET A 12 -39.14 26.61 9.33
C MET A 12 -38.82 26.00 10.70
N GLY A 13 -39.78 25.27 11.26
CA GLY A 13 -39.62 24.61 12.56
C GLY A 13 -38.54 23.54 12.52
N PHE A 14 -37.45 23.74 13.27
CA PHE A 14 -36.47 22.70 13.54
C PHE A 14 -37.13 21.56 14.33
N MET A 15 -37.45 20.46 13.65
CA MET A 15 -37.72 19.20 14.34
C MET A 15 -36.40 18.68 14.91
N ALA A 16 -36.16 19.00 16.19
CA ALA A 16 -35.15 18.29 16.96
C ALA A 16 -35.55 16.81 16.99
N GLY A 17 -34.81 15.98 16.26
CA GLY A 17 -34.99 14.54 16.30
C GLY A 17 -34.74 14.06 17.72
N THR A 18 -35.81 13.63 18.40
CA THR A 18 -35.69 12.95 19.68
C THR A 18 -34.92 11.66 19.44
N ALA A 19 -33.66 11.63 19.87
CA ALA A 19 -32.95 10.38 20.04
C ALA A 19 -33.71 9.58 21.11
N LEU A 20 -34.53 8.63 20.67
CA LEU A 20 -35.08 7.65 21.59
C LEU A 20 -33.89 6.90 22.19
N ALA A 21 -33.65 7.13 23.47
CA ALA A 21 -32.87 6.20 24.27
C ALA A 21 -33.49 4.81 24.08
N GLY A 22 -32.64 3.81 23.87
CA GLY A 22 -33.09 2.43 23.73
C GLY A 22 -33.97 2.04 24.91
N ASN A 23 -34.99 1.21 24.64
CA ASN A 23 -35.99 0.86 25.64
C ASN A 23 -35.33 0.35 26.94
N LEU A 24 -35.75 0.90 28.08
CA LEU A 24 -35.31 0.50 29.42
C LEU A 24 -35.98 -0.79 29.90
N ASP A 25 -36.98 -1.31 29.18
CA ASP A 25 -37.59 -2.60 29.48
C ASP A 25 -36.54 -3.72 29.50
N SER A 26 -36.56 -4.52 30.57
CA SER A 26 -35.69 -5.69 30.71
C SER A 26 -35.79 -6.61 29.49
N PRO A 27 -34.69 -7.28 29.10
CA PRO A 27 -34.62 -8.15 27.91
C PRO A 27 -35.46 -9.43 28.09
N ALA A 28 -36.78 -9.29 27.94
CA ALA A 28 -37.81 -10.26 28.30
C ALA A 28 -37.83 -10.68 29.78
N LEU A 29 -38.88 -11.41 30.18
CA LEU A 29 -38.99 -11.98 31.52
C LEU A 29 -37.84 -13.00 31.78
N PRO A 30 -37.42 -13.22 33.04
CA PRO A 30 -36.40 -14.21 33.40
C PRO A 30 -36.72 -15.63 32.89
N SER A 31 -38.00 -15.96 32.76
CA SER A 31 -38.50 -17.23 32.21
C SER A 31 -38.31 -17.38 30.69
N SER A 32 -38.07 -16.29 29.96
CA SER A 32 -37.82 -16.37 28.51
C SER A 32 -36.45 -16.95 28.21
N ALA A 33 -36.33 -17.71 27.12
CA ALA A 33 -35.02 -18.06 26.56
C ALA A 33 -34.27 -16.84 26.00
N THR A 34 -34.97 -15.76 25.64
CA THR A 34 -34.36 -14.52 25.13
C THR A 34 -33.72 -13.64 26.21
N SER A 35 -33.93 -13.95 27.49
CA SER A 35 -33.21 -13.31 28.62
C SER A 35 -31.93 -14.07 29.01
N ALA A 36 -31.52 -15.08 28.22
CA ALA A 36 -30.35 -15.91 28.51
C ALA A 36 -29.04 -15.21 28.12
N MET A 37 -28.20 -14.91 29.12
CA MET A 37 -26.87 -14.34 28.94
C MET A 37 -25.78 -15.44 29.00
N PRO A 38 -24.60 -15.25 28.38
CA PRO A 38 -23.45 -16.12 28.58
C PRO A 38 -22.92 -16.03 30.01
N THR A 39 -22.34 -17.12 30.51
CA THR A 39 -21.71 -17.12 31.85
C THR A 39 -20.32 -16.46 31.83
N ILE A 40 -19.86 -15.96 32.99
CA ILE A 40 -18.50 -15.40 33.14
C ILE A 40 -17.44 -16.44 32.75
N THR A 41 -17.65 -17.72 33.11
CA THR A 41 -16.81 -18.84 32.69
C THR A 41 -16.83 -19.05 31.17
N GLY A 42 -17.99 -18.89 30.52
CA GLY A 42 -18.11 -18.93 29.05
C GLY A 42 -17.30 -17.82 28.38
N ILE A 43 -17.43 -16.58 28.85
CA ILE A 43 -16.69 -15.42 28.34
C ILE A 43 -15.17 -15.61 28.54
N TYR A 44 -14.76 -16.06 29.72
CA TYR A 44 -13.36 -16.41 30.01
C TYR A 44 -12.81 -17.45 29.03
N ASN A 45 -13.57 -18.54 28.79
CA ASN A 45 -13.16 -19.59 27.86
C ASN A 45 -13.08 -19.09 26.42
N GLN A 46 -14.00 -18.21 26.00
CA GLN A 46 -13.97 -17.59 24.67
C GLN A 46 -12.73 -16.71 24.47
N LEU A 47 -12.35 -15.90 25.46
CA LEU A 47 -11.11 -15.11 25.40
C LEU A 47 -9.85 -16.00 25.46
N ALA A 48 -9.88 -17.10 26.23
CA ALA A 48 -8.72 -17.96 26.43
C ALA A 48 -8.49 -19.01 25.33
N THR A 49 -9.53 -19.41 24.59
CA THR A 49 -9.48 -20.54 23.64
C THR A 49 -10.19 -20.30 22.30
N GLY A 50 -10.93 -19.19 22.16
CA GLY A 50 -11.76 -18.92 20.98
C GLY A 50 -13.09 -19.69 20.94
N ALA A 51 -13.35 -20.64 21.85
CA ALA A 51 -14.59 -21.40 21.90
C ALA A 51 -15.80 -20.48 22.22
N PRO A 52 -16.91 -20.53 21.48
CA PRO A 52 -18.02 -19.60 21.64
C PRO A 52 -18.72 -19.76 23.00
N ALA A 53 -18.88 -18.67 23.75
CA ALA A 53 -19.57 -18.66 25.03
C ALA A 53 -21.05 -19.02 24.83
N GLN A 54 -21.49 -20.12 25.47
CA GLN A 54 -22.88 -20.58 25.39
C GLN A 54 -23.77 -19.82 26.38
N THR A 55 -25.01 -19.54 25.96
CA THR A 55 -26.09 -19.02 26.80
C THR A 55 -26.83 -20.16 27.50
N ARG A 56 -27.65 -19.83 28.51
CA ARG A 56 -28.58 -20.76 29.15
C ARG A 56 -29.57 -21.34 28.12
N THR A 57 -29.82 -22.65 28.17
CA THR A 57 -30.91 -23.30 27.45
C THR A 57 -32.17 -23.37 28.33
N GLY A 58 -33.26 -22.73 27.91
CA GLY A 58 -34.53 -22.70 28.65
C GLY A 58 -34.67 -21.53 29.64
N ALA A 59 -35.69 -21.62 30.50
CA ALA A 59 -36.04 -20.59 31.49
C ALA A 59 -34.97 -20.43 32.58
N PHE A 60 -34.87 -19.23 33.18
CA PHE A 60 -34.12 -19.08 34.42
C PHE A 60 -34.83 -19.81 35.56
N THR A 61 -34.09 -20.64 36.29
CA THR A 61 -34.54 -21.32 37.50
C THR A 61 -33.70 -20.81 38.67
N GLU A 62 -34.33 -20.41 39.77
CA GLU A 62 -33.60 -19.96 40.95
C GLU A 62 -32.71 -21.09 41.52
N PRO A 63 -31.42 -20.82 41.82
CA PRO A 63 -30.55 -21.82 42.42
C PRO A 63 -31.04 -22.23 43.81
N ILE A 64 -31.24 -23.53 44.03
CA ILE A 64 -31.57 -24.11 45.34
C ILE A 64 -30.39 -24.10 46.34
N ALA A 65 -29.23 -23.58 45.93
CA ALA A 65 -28.01 -23.47 46.72
C ALA A 65 -27.23 -22.21 46.32
N ALA A 66 -26.45 -21.67 47.26
CA ALA A 66 -25.53 -20.57 46.97
C ALA A 66 -24.48 -20.97 45.91
N PRO A 67 -23.95 -20.02 45.12
CA PRO A 67 -22.92 -20.31 44.13
C PRO A 67 -21.69 -20.97 44.77
N ALA A 68 -21.28 -22.13 44.24
CA ALA A 68 -20.02 -22.75 44.62
C ALA A 68 -18.83 -21.85 44.25
N SER A 69 -17.75 -21.94 45.03
CA SER A 69 -16.53 -21.13 44.91
C SER A 69 -15.69 -21.37 43.64
N SER A 70 -16.25 -22.04 42.63
CA SER A 70 -15.61 -22.46 41.38
C SER A 70 -15.99 -21.62 40.17
N SER A 71 -16.76 -20.55 40.33
CA SER A 71 -17.09 -19.62 39.25
C SER A 71 -15.94 -18.66 38.98
N ARG A 72 -15.60 -18.44 37.70
CA ARG A 72 -14.61 -17.41 37.32
C ARG A 72 -15.07 -16.04 37.78
N THR A 73 -14.13 -15.27 38.31
CA THR A 73 -14.31 -13.88 38.74
C THR A 73 -14.14 -12.90 37.57
N LEU A 74 -14.68 -11.69 37.72
CA LEU A 74 -14.43 -10.56 36.80
C LEU A 74 -12.93 -10.23 36.71
N ALA A 75 -12.18 -10.39 37.81
CA ALA A 75 -10.73 -10.22 37.83
C ALA A 75 -10.03 -11.24 36.91
N GLU A 76 -10.39 -12.52 36.98
CA GLU A 76 -9.84 -13.56 36.10
C GLU A 76 -10.19 -13.32 34.62
N VAL A 77 -11.40 -12.83 34.30
CA VAL A 77 -11.74 -12.40 32.93
C VAL A 77 -10.83 -11.27 32.47
N LEU A 78 -10.59 -10.27 33.34
CA LEU A 78 -9.73 -9.13 33.00
C LEU A 78 -8.28 -9.57 32.71
N THR A 79 -7.76 -10.63 33.36
CA THR A 79 -6.43 -11.20 33.01
C THR A 79 -6.35 -11.79 31.59
N LYS A 80 -7.47 -11.97 30.89
CA LYS A 80 -7.54 -12.46 29.50
C LYS A 80 -7.81 -11.36 28.48
N VAL A 81 -8.15 -10.15 28.92
CA VAL A 81 -8.30 -9.01 28.02
C VAL A 81 -6.90 -8.47 27.71
N PRO A 82 -6.48 -8.41 26.43
CA PRO A 82 -5.16 -7.88 26.07
C PRO A 82 -5.07 -6.38 26.44
N THR A 83 -3.94 -6.00 27.04
CA THR A 83 -3.63 -4.59 27.33
C THR A 83 -3.44 -3.81 26.03
N ALA A 84 -3.83 -2.54 26.05
CA ALA A 84 -3.61 -1.67 24.91
C ALA A 84 -2.09 -1.40 24.72
N ASP A 85 -1.60 -1.54 23.49
CA ASP A 85 -0.18 -1.43 23.12
C ASP A 85 -0.03 -0.78 21.73
N ASN A 86 0.80 0.27 21.67
CA ASN A 86 1.13 0.98 20.43
C ASN A 86 2.40 0.47 19.73
N ILE A 87 3.18 -0.38 20.40
CA ILE A 87 4.43 -0.97 19.89
C ILE A 87 4.09 -2.20 19.04
N ASN A 88 3.36 -3.17 19.58
CA ASN A 88 3.02 -4.41 18.88
C ASN A 88 1.57 -4.46 18.37
N GLY A 89 0.74 -3.46 18.70
CA GLY A 89 -0.64 -3.36 18.21
C GLY A 89 -0.72 -3.06 16.72
N ALA A 90 -1.25 -4.03 15.96
CA ALA A 90 -1.42 -3.95 14.51
C ALA A 90 -2.26 -2.75 14.06
N ARG A 91 -1.87 -2.18 12.92
CA ARG A 91 -2.56 -1.09 12.20
C ARG A 91 -3.36 -1.65 11.04
N PRO A 92 -4.28 -0.86 10.43
CA PRO A 92 -5.00 -1.29 9.23
C PRO A 92 -4.05 -1.71 8.09
N SER A 93 -2.91 -1.03 7.95
CA SER A 93 -1.84 -1.33 7.00
C SER A 93 -1.20 -2.72 7.14
N ASP A 94 -1.38 -3.36 8.29
CA ASP A 94 -0.66 -4.59 8.65
C ASP A 94 -1.55 -5.83 8.44
N VAL A 95 -2.85 -5.62 8.24
CA VAL A 95 -3.88 -6.65 8.08
C VAL A 95 -4.50 -6.57 6.70
N SER A 96 -4.67 -7.72 6.04
CA SER A 96 -5.13 -7.76 4.64
C SER A 96 -6.50 -7.10 4.42
N ALA A 97 -6.64 -6.39 3.30
CA ALA A 97 -7.85 -5.69 2.90
C ALA A 97 -9.09 -6.60 2.94
N GLY A 98 -10.13 -6.15 3.63
CA GLY A 98 -11.37 -6.93 3.83
C GLY A 98 -11.28 -8.04 4.88
N LYS A 99 -10.22 -8.09 5.68
CA LYS A 99 -10.15 -8.89 6.92
C LYS A 99 -10.34 -7.97 8.12
N ASN A 100 -11.15 -8.41 9.08
CA ASN A 100 -11.32 -7.69 10.34
C ASN A 100 -10.32 -8.21 11.38
N TYR A 101 -9.86 -7.33 12.26
CA TYR A 101 -8.96 -7.65 13.37
C TYR A 101 -9.31 -6.80 14.59
N TRP A 102 -8.82 -7.17 15.77
CA TRP A 102 -8.97 -6.35 16.98
C TRP A 102 -7.68 -5.55 17.21
N SER A 103 -7.75 -4.23 17.03
CA SER A 103 -6.65 -3.32 17.32
C SER A 103 -6.51 -3.12 18.83
N LEU A 104 -5.25 -3.15 19.29
CA LEU A 104 -4.88 -2.88 20.67
C LEU A 104 -4.34 -1.46 20.88
N ARG A 105 -4.33 -0.61 19.85
CA ARG A 105 -3.65 0.70 19.92
C ARG A 105 -4.47 1.72 20.71
N THR A 106 -3.80 2.61 21.46
CA THR A 106 -4.43 3.69 22.24
C THR A 106 -4.66 4.98 21.45
N ASP A 107 -4.22 5.04 20.19
CA ASP A 107 -4.30 6.20 19.29
C ASP A 107 -5.68 6.38 18.64
N SER A 108 -6.75 6.19 19.43
CA SER A 108 -8.16 6.19 18.98
C SER A 108 -8.53 5.08 17.98
N THR A 109 -7.65 4.11 17.72
CA THR A 109 -7.94 2.97 16.82
C THR A 109 -8.25 1.65 17.54
N TRP A 110 -8.38 1.64 18.88
CA TRP A 110 -8.72 0.44 19.67
C TRP A 110 -10.04 -0.22 19.20
N GLY A 111 -10.13 -1.55 19.31
CA GLY A 111 -11.35 -2.29 19.03
C GLY A 111 -11.36 -2.97 17.65
N LEU A 112 -12.55 -3.37 17.18
CA LEU A 112 -12.69 -4.03 15.88
C LEU A 112 -12.38 -3.05 14.73
N GLN A 113 -11.37 -3.37 13.94
CA GLN A 113 -10.91 -2.59 12.79
C GLN A 113 -10.90 -3.46 11.51
N ALA A 114 -10.98 -2.81 10.35
CA ALA A 114 -10.78 -3.46 9.06
C ALA A 114 -9.33 -3.25 8.58
N GLY A 115 -8.72 -4.32 8.08
CA GLY A 115 -7.45 -4.26 7.37
C GLY A 115 -7.57 -3.49 6.05
N THR A 116 -6.50 -2.81 5.67
CA THR A 116 -6.32 -2.08 4.41
C THR A 116 -5.09 -2.58 3.62
N SER A 117 -4.26 -3.45 4.21
CA SER A 117 -3.06 -3.99 3.58
C SER A 117 -3.41 -4.74 2.30
N LEU A 118 -2.88 -4.31 1.16
CA LEU A 118 -3.05 -5.07 -0.07
C LEU A 118 -2.08 -6.27 -0.03
N SER A 119 -2.61 -7.49 -0.22
CA SER A 119 -1.77 -8.64 -0.56
C SER A 119 -0.85 -8.26 -1.72
N ALA A 120 0.40 -8.69 -1.69
CA ALA A 120 1.43 -8.33 -2.67
C ALA A 120 1.04 -8.81 -4.08
N LYS A 121 0.27 -7.96 -4.77
CA LYS A 121 -0.28 -8.18 -6.09
C LYS A 121 0.68 -7.57 -7.11
N VAL A 122 1.02 -8.34 -8.14
CA VAL A 122 1.75 -7.82 -9.31
C VAL A 122 0.93 -6.66 -9.91
N PRO A 123 1.55 -5.52 -10.28
CA PRO A 123 0.82 -4.43 -10.90
C PRO A 123 0.41 -4.78 -12.33
N LYS A 124 -0.57 -4.03 -12.86
CA LYS A 124 -0.82 -4.03 -14.30
C LYS A 124 0.47 -3.62 -15.04
N THR A 125 0.68 -4.20 -16.21
CA THR A 125 1.80 -3.93 -17.13
C THR A 125 1.74 -2.57 -17.80
N GLY A 126 0.59 -1.89 -17.73
CA GLY A 126 0.28 -0.71 -18.52
C GLY A 126 -0.33 -1.01 -19.89
N GLN A 127 -0.19 -2.23 -20.41
CA GLN A 127 -0.70 -2.58 -21.74
C GLN A 127 -2.24 -2.48 -21.79
N ALA A 128 -2.73 -1.77 -22.79
CA ALA A 128 -4.13 -1.43 -22.99
C ALA A 128 -4.62 -1.72 -24.42
N THR A 129 -3.70 -1.77 -25.39
CA THR A 129 -3.98 -2.09 -26.79
C THR A 129 -3.75 -3.60 -27.08
N CYS A 130 -4.51 -4.14 -28.03
CA CYS A 130 -4.39 -5.52 -28.50
C CYS A 130 -4.05 -5.57 -29.99
N TYR A 131 -3.32 -6.59 -30.42
CA TYR A 131 -2.76 -6.70 -31.77
C TYR A 131 -3.01 -8.08 -32.39
N ASP A 132 -3.10 -8.16 -33.71
CA ASP A 132 -3.07 -9.45 -34.42
C ASP A 132 -1.64 -9.92 -34.74
N ALA A 133 -1.51 -11.07 -35.40
CA ALA A 133 -0.22 -11.65 -35.76
C ALA A 133 0.59 -10.83 -36.80
N SER A 134 -0.03 -9.84 -37.44
CA SER A 134 0.65 -8.88 -38.34
C SER A 134 1.10 -7.60 -37.62
N GLY A 135 0.72 -7.43 -36.34
CA GLY A 135 0.96 -6.23 -35.56
C GLY A 135 -0.09 -5.13 -35.77
N ALA A 136 -1.20 -5.41 -36.46
CA ALA A 136 -2.28 -4.45 -36.61
C ALA A 136 -3.12 -4.38 -35.32
N THR A 137 -3.52 -3.17 -34.92
CA THR A 137 -4.39 -2.95 -33.76
C THR A 137 -5.78 -3.55 -33.99
N ILE A 138 -6.25 -4.35 -33.04
CA ILE A 138 -7.56 -4.99 -33.06
C ILE A 138 -8.38 -4.65 -31.80
N SER A 139 -9.68 -4.95 -31.82
CA SER A 139 -10.48 -4.91 -30.59
C SER A 139 -9.96 -5.95 -29.59
N CYS A 140 -9.79 -5.55 -28.33
CA CYS A 140 -9.42 -6.46 -27.24
C CYS A 140 -10.53 -7.45 -26.83
N SER A 141 -11.75 -7.34 -27.38
CA SER A 141 -12.87 -8.22 -27.01
C SER A 141 -12.55 -9.69 -27.27
N ASN A 142 -12.53 -10.49 -26.19
CA ASN A 142 -12.30 -11.94 -26.21
C ASN A 142 -10.94 -12.41 -26.79
N THR A 143 -9.93 -11.54 -26.89
CA THR A 143 -8.60 -11.92 -27.43
C THR A 143 -7.73 -12.70 -26.44
N GLY A 144 -8.02 -12.62 -25.14
CA GLY A 144 -7.18 -13.19 -24.08
C GLY A 144 -5.82 -12.51 -23.89
N GLN A 145 -5.55 -11.43 -24.63
CA GLN A 145 -4.30 -10.66 -24.53
C GLN A 145 -4.24 -9.83 -23.24
N ASP A 146 -3.05 -9.40 -22.85
CA ASP A 146 -2.84 -8.59 -21.65
C ASP A 146 -3.61 -7.26 -21.70
N GLY A 147 -3.63 -6.59 -22.87
CA GLY A 147 -4.48 -5.42 -23.12
C GLY A 147 -6.00 -5.68 -22.98
N ALA A 148 -6.46 -6.93 -23.03
CA ALA A 148 -7.85 -7.30 -22.77
C ALA A 148 -8.10 -7.62 -21.28
N LEU A 149 -7.21 -8.43 -20.68
CA LEU A 149 -7.37 -8.95 -19.32
C LEU A 149 -7.00 -7.91 -18.25
N LYS A 150 -6.01 -7.06 -18.54
CA LYS A 150 -5.42 -6.03 -17.66
C LYS A 150 -5.25 -6.54 -16.22
N PRO A 151 -4.57 -7.68 -16.00
CA PRO A 151 -4.46 -8.34 -14.70
C PRO A 151 -3.56 -7.57 -13.74
N GLY A 152 -3.80 -7.71 -12.43
CA GLY A 152 -2.97 -7.09 -11.39
C GLY A 152 -3.52 -5.76 -10.84
N VAL A 153 -2.70 -5.08 -10.04
CA VAL A 153 -3.08 -3.81 -9.37
C VAL A 153 -3.23 -2.70 -10.41
N ALA A 154 -4.40 -2.06 -10.44
CA ALA A 154 -4.60 -0.84 -11.21
C ALA A 154 -3.68 0.26 -10.71
N TRP A 155 -3.01 0.95 -11.63
CA TRP A 155 -2.17 2.08 -11.25
C TRP A 155 -3.01 3.21 -10.64
N PRO A 156 -2.52 3.87 -9.58
CA PRO A 156 -3.17 5.07 -9.06
C PRO A 156 -3.09 6.21 -10.08
N ASN A 157 -3.98 7.20 -9.95
CA ASN A 157 -3.93 8.45 -10.68
C ASN A 157 -3.92 9.61 -9.64
N PRO A 158 -2.82 10.39 -9.54
CA PRO A 158 -1.61 10.28 -10.34
C PRO A 158 -0.78 9.02 -10.01
N ARG A 159 -0.08 8.47 -11.01
CA ARG A 159 0.83 7.34 -10.83
C ARG A 159 2.08 7.74 -10.05
N PHE A 160 2.58 8.93 -10.33
CA PHE A 160 3.78 9.49 -9.73
C PHE A 160 3.49 10.86 -9.10
N THR A 161 4.22 11.20 -8.03
CA THR A 161 4.16 12.51 -7.38
C THR A 161 5.55 13.13 -7.39
N ASP A 162 5.74 14.23 -8.10
CA ASP A 162 6.97 15.03 -8.02
C ASP A 162 6.98 15.80 -6.69
N ASN A 163 7.98 15.54 -5.85
CA ASN A 163 8.07 16.13 -4.51
C ASN A 163 8.74 17.52 -4.53
N GLY A 164 9.14 18.04 -5.70
CA GLY A 164 9.76 19.36 -5.86
C GLY A 164 11.19 19.48 -5.31
N ASN A 165 11.73 18.41 -4.74
CA ASN A 165 13.02 18.35 -4.04
C ASN A 165 14.04 17.42 -4.73
N GLY A 166 13.88 17.19 -6.04
CA GLY A 166 14.70 16.26 -6.83
C GLY A 166 14.28 14.79 -6.73
N THR A 167 13.20 14.47 -6.02
CA THR A 167 12.64 13.11 -5.90
C THR A 167 11.23 13.00 -6.47
N VAL A 168 10.88 11.80 -6.91
CA VAL A 168 9.53 11.43 -7.38
C VAL A 168 9.06 10.21 -6.60
N THR A 169 7.90 10.31 -5.95
CA THR A 169 7.23 9.18 -5.31
C THR A 169 6.45 8.39 -6.34
N ASP A 170 6.65 7.07 -6.40
CA ASP A 170 5.78 6.15 -7.14
C ASP A 170 4.61 5.73 -6.24
N ASN A 171 3.42 6.25 -6.51
CA ASN A 171 2.24 6.02 -5.68
C ASN A 171 1.73 4.57 -5.73
N LEU A 172 2.19 3.76 -6.70
CA LEU A 172 1.87 2.33 -6.79
C LEU A 172 2.67 1.48 -5.79
N THR A 173 3.93 1.81 -5.60
CA THR A 173 4.90 1.02 -4.81
C THR A 173 5.34 1.70 -3.52
N SER A 174 4.93 2.97 -3.33
CA SER A 174 5.42 3.91 -2.32
C SER A 174 6.94 4.18 -2.39
N LEU A 175 7.66 3.69 -3.40
CA LEU A 175 9.09 3.91 -3.55
C LEU A 175 9.39 5.35 -3.98
N ILE A 176 10.53 5.87 -3.52
CA ILE A 176 11.01 7.21 -3.87
C ILE A 176 12.19 7.07 -4.83
N TRP A 177 12.06 7.68 -6.01
CA TRP A 177 13.01 7.60 -7.11
C TRP A 177 13.72 8.93 -7.32
N LEU A 178 14.96 8.88 -7.79
CA LEU A 178 15.67 10.09 -8.23
C LEU A 178 14.96 10.66 -9.47
N LYS A 179 14.60 11.95 -9.44
CA LYS A 179 13.91 12.61 -10.56
C LYS A 179 14.78 12.67 -11.82
N ASN A 180 16.08 12.93 -11.64
CA ASN A 180 17.08 12.97 -12.70
C ASN A 180 17.62 11.55 -12.97
N ALA A 181 17.01 10.87 -13.93
CA ALA A 181 17.30 9.47 -14.28
C ALA A 181 18.66 9.24 -14.95
N ASN A 182 19.42 10.30 -15.26
CA ASN A 182 20.79 10.19 -15.78
C ASN A 182 21.72 11.27 -15.22
N CYS A 183 21.67 11.52 -13.91
CA CYS A 183 22.58 12.46 -13.25
C CYS A 183 24.06 12.08 -13.48
N THR A 184 24.89 13.02 -13.93
CA THR A 184 26.32 12.79 -14.27
C THR A 184 27.31 13.19 -13.16
N ALA A 185 26.82 13.54 -11.97
CA ALA A 185 27.64 14.00 -10.86
C ALA A 185 28.65 12.93 -10.37
N THR A 186 29.77 13.40 -9.80
CA THR A 186 30.67 12.55 -9.01
C THR A 186 30.07 12.35 -7.62
N VAL A 187 29.90 11.10 -7.21
CA VAL A 187 29.29 10.72 -5.91
C VAL A 187 30.06 9.55 -5.34
N GLY A 188 30.42 9.61 -4.05
CA GLY A 188 31.23 8.56 -3.39
C GLY A 188 32.56 8.30 -4.11
N GLU A 189 33.24 9.37 -4.53
CA GLU A 189 34.49 9.35 -5.33
C GLU A 189 34.38 8.73 -6.73
N ILE A 190 33.20 8.27 -7.15
CA ILE A 190 32.96 7.68 -8.47
C ILE A 190 32.45 8.77 -9.45
N PRO A 191 33.21 9.14 -10.50
CA PRO A 191 32.73 10.05 -11.55
C PRO A 191 31.79 9.34 -12.52
N LYS A 192 30.62 9.93 -12.79
CA LYS A 192 29.60 9.43 -13.74
C LYS A 192 29.46 10.34 -14.97
N SER A 193 30.58 10.89 -15.46
CA SER A 193 30.59 11.86 -16.58
C SER A 193 29.94 11.33 -17.87
N LEU A 194 30.03 10.02 -18.13
CA LEU A 194 29.45 9.35 -19.30
C LEU A 194 28.00 8.86 -19.11
N GLY A 195 27.37 9.16 -17.96
CA GLY A 195 26.00 8.71 -17.66
C GLY A 195 25.88 7.22 -17.26
N THR A 196 26.88 6.39 -17.55
CA THR A 196 26.88 4.94 -17.24
C THR A 196 28.00 4.57 -16.27
N LEU A 197 27.83 3.46 -15.54
CA LEU A 197 28.84 2.90 -14.62
C LEU A 197 28.90 1.38 -14.71
N THR A 198 30.06 0.81 -14.37
CA THR A 198 30.21 -0.63 -14.08
C THR A 198 29.38 -1.01 -12.84
N TRP A 199 29.00 -2.27 -12.71
CA TRP A 199 28.00 -2.68 -11.70
C TRP A 199 28.45 -2.41 -10.25
N THR A 200 29.72 -2.64 -9.93
CA THR A 200 30.27 -2.32 -8.59
C THR A 200 30.27 -0.82 -8.33
N ASN A 201 30.67 -0.01 -9.31
CA ASN A 201 30.65 1.45 -9.21
C ASN A 201 29.21 1.99 -9.11
N ALA A 202 28.25 1.37 -9.81
CA ALA A 202 26.83 1.69 -9.73
C ALA A 202 26.26 1.49 -8.33
N LEU A 203 26.64 0.41 -7.64
CA LEU A 203 26.28 0.18 -6.24
C LEU A 203 26.87 1.25 -5.32
N THR A 204 28.19 1.48 -5.39
CA THR A 204 28.89 2.46 -4.56
C THR A 204 28.35 3.88 -4.77
N TRP A 205 28.18 4.31 -6.03
CA TRP A 205 27.66 5.63 -6.38
C TRP A 205 26.23 5.81 -5.86
N SER A 206 25.36 4.82 -6.05
CA SER A 206 23.96 4.90 -5.58
C SER A 206 23.87 4.94 -4.05
N ASN A 207 24.72 4.17 -3.36
CA ASN A 207 24.76 4.12 -1.90
C ASN A 207 25.33 5.40 -1.26
N ASN A 208 26.15 6.16 -1.99
CA ASN A 208 26.71 7.43 -1.52
C ASN A 208 25.91 8.66 -1.98
N LEU A 209 24.82 8.48 -2.74
CA LEU A 209 23.96 9.58 -3.16
C LEU A 209 23.28 10.22 -1.95
N ALA A 210 23.22 11.55 -1.95
CA ALA A 210 22.74 12.38 -0.86
C ALA A 210 22.24 13.73 -1.39
N SER A 211 21.55 14.48 -0.52
CA SER A 211 21.09 15.85 -0.76
C SER A 211 22.25 16.76 -1.19
N GLY A 212 21.99 17.68 -2.12
CA GLY A 212 22.99 18.54 -2.76
C GLY A 212 23.59 17.98 -4.06
N ALA A 213 23.50 16.67 -4.30
CA ALA A 213 23.85 16.07 -5.60
C ALA A 213 22.60 15.86 -6.47
N CYS A 214 22.76 15.83 -7.80
CA CYS A 214 21.72 15.43 -8.75
C CYS A 214 20.39 16.22 -8.73
N GLY A 215 20.38 17.41 -8.12
CA GLY A 215 19.16 18.20 -7.89
C GLY A 215 18.36 17.81 -6.64
N LEU A 216 18.90 16.92 -5.79
CA LEU A 216 18.30 16.55 -4.52
C LEU A 216 18.38 17.69 -3.50
N ASN A 217 17.25 17.97 -2.85
CA ASN A 217 17.11 18.86 -1.71
C ASN A 217 16.15 18.21 -0.68
N ASP A 218 16.32 16.92 -0.44
CA ASP A 218 15.39 16.07 0.33
C ASP A 218 15.94 15.67 1.71
N ASN A 219 17.06 16.27 2.13
CA ASN A 219 17.83 15.94 3.33
C ASN A 219 18.34 14.49 3.41
N SER A 220 18.36 13.76 2.28
CA SER A 220 18.95 12.43 2.24
C SER A 220 20.46 12.46 2.49
N VAL A 221 20.95 11.40 3.13
CA VAL A 221 22.38 11.14 3.39
C VAL A 221 22.80 9.81 2.74
N ALA A 222 24.11 9.58 2.66
CA ALA A 222 24.66 8.31 2.21
C ALA A 222 24.04 7.13 3.00
N GLY A 223 23.71 6.05 2.30
CA GLY A 223 22.98 4.90 2.82
C GLY A 223 21.46 5.00 2.73
N ASN A 224 20.88 6.17 2.41
CA ASN A 224 19.43 6.27 2.15
C ASN A 224 19.07 5.77 0.74
N TRP A 225 19.88 6.12 -0.26
CA TRP A 225 19.70 5.71 -1.64
C TRP A 225 20.41 4.39 -1.94
N ARG A 226 19.91 3.65 -2.92
CA ARG A 226 20.51 2.40 -3.39
C ARG A 226 20.17 2.13 -4.86
N LEU A 227 20.90 1.20 -5.44
CA LEU A 227 20.57 0.63 -6.75
C LEU A 227 19.32 -0.28 -6.60
N PRO A 228 18.29 -0.11 -7.45
CA PRO A 228 17.02 -0.84 -7.34
C PRO A 228 17.23 -2.32 -7.60
N SER A 229 16.45 -3.17 -6.94
CA SER A 229 16.34 -4.57 -7.33
C SER A 229 15.62 -4.70 -8.67
N ARG A 230 15.76 -5.86 -9.32
CA ARG A 230 15.10 -6.13 -10.61
C ARG A 230 13.58 -5.90 -10.55
N ALA A 231 12.92 -6.27 -9.45
CA ALA A 231 11.47 -6.14 -9.31
C ALA A 231 11.01 -4.66 -9.24
N GLU A 232 11.77 -3.82 -8.55
CA GLU A 232 11.47 -2.38 -8.40
C GLU A 232 11.73 -1.63 -9.71
N LEU A 233 12.79 -2.00 -10.43
CA LEU A 233 13.08 -1.38 -11.72
C LEU A 233 12.01 -1.75 -12.78
N ILE A 234 11.51 -2.99 -12.76
CA ILE A 234 10.38 -3.42 -13.59
C ILE A 234 9.08 -2.68 -13.23
N SER A 235 8.84 -2.28 -11.96
CA SER A 235 7.56 -1.64 -11.61
C SER A 235 7.37 -0.24 -12.23
N LEU A 236 8.43 0.39 -12.74
CA LEU A 236 8.34 1.63 -13.52
C LEU A 236 7.91 1.40 -14.98
N VAL A 237 8.10 0.20 -15.53
CA VAL A 237 7.91 -0.10 -16.95
C VAL A 237 6.44 -0.08 -17.35
N SER A 238 6.17 0.46 -18.54
CA SER A 238 4.88 0.43 -19.22
C SER A 238 5.00 -0.27 -20.57
N LEU A 239 4.39 -1.46 -20.71
CA LEU A 239 4.42 -2.25 -21.95
C LEU A 239 3.52 -1.69 -23.08
N GLU A 240 2.83 -0.59 -22.85
CA GLU A 240 2.10 0.16 -23.89
C GLU A 240 3.02 1.08 -24.73
N TYR A 241 4.24 1.37 -24.26
CA TYR A 241 5.11 2.37 -24.85
C TYR A 241 6.52 1.84 -25.14
N THR A 242 7.23 2.52 -26.05
CA THR A 242 8.62 2.25 -26.41
C THR A 242 9.40 3.56 -26.53
N SER A 243 10.69 3.51 -26.27
CA SER A 243 11.65 4.62 -26.41
C SER A 243 11.28 5.94 -25.70
N PRO A 244 10.96 5.95 -24.38
CA PRO A 244 11.07 4.84 -23.45
C PRO A 244 9.72 4.18 -23.11
N ALA A 245 9.79 2.95 -22.59
CA ALA A 245 8.69 2.16 -22.04
C ALA A 245 8.24 2.68 -20.66
N LEU A 246 7.78 3.92 -20.59
CA LEU A 246 7.48 4.66 -19.36
C LEU A 246 6.28 5.61 -19.56
N THR A 247 5.54 5.89 -18.49
CA THR A 247 4.37 6.79 -18.50
C THR A 247 4.63 8.17 -17.91
N ASN A 248 3.73 9.10 -18.22
CA ASN A 248 3.64 10.42 -17.62
C ASN A 248 3.28 10.37 -16.12
N THR A 249 3.28 11.53 -15.46
CA THR A 249 2.91 11.68 -14.03
C THR A 249 1.56 11.04 -13.68
N ALA A 250 0.58 11.12 -14.58
CA ALA A 250 -0.76 10.56 -14.36
C ALA A 250 -0.85 9.04 -14.55
N GLY A 251 0.13 8.41 -15.21
CA GLY A 251 0.09 7.00 -15.61
C GLY A 251 -0.81 6.72 -16.82
N THR A 252 -1.17 7.73 -17.61
CA THR A 252 -2.23 7.65 -18.64
C THR A 252 -1.76 7.93 -20.07
N THR A 253 -0.58 8.54 -20.25
CA THR A 253 0.06 8.73 -21.56
C THR A 253 1.52 8.36 -21.48
N GLN A 254 2.20 8.29 -22.63
CA GLN A 254 3.64 8.13 -22.69
C GLN A 254 4.35 9.25 -21.91
N TRP A 255 5.49 8.90 -21.30
CA TRP A 255 6.41 9.82 -20.64
C TRP A 255 6.91 10.92 -21.61
N SER A 256 7.16 12.10 -21.05
CA SER A 256 7.96 13.15 -21.70
C SER A 256 8.93 13.75 -20.71
N ASN A 257 10.01 14.36 -21.21
CA ASN A 257 11.07 14.87 -20.34
C ASN A 257 10.56 15.91 -19.31
N ASN A 258 10.88 15.68 -18.03
CA ASN A 258 10.34 16.37 -16.84
C ASN A 258 8.90 16.02 -16.46
N ASN A 259 8.32 14.91 -16.96
CA ASN A 259 6.96 14.49 -16.65
C ASN A 259 6.87 12.97 -16.38
N PRO A 260 7.09 12.52 -15.13
CA PRO A 260 7.60 13.28 -13.97
C PRO A 260 9.14 13.34 -13.96
N PHE A 261 9.79 12.36 -14.60
CA PHE A 261 11.23 12.15 -14.58
C PHE A 261 11.93 12.95 -15.67
N SER A 262 13.20 13.29 -15.44
CA SER A 262 14.04 14.01 -16.41
C SER A 262 15.24 13.17 -16.85
N THR A 263 15.67 13.36 -18.09
CA THR A 263 16.85 12.72 -18.71
C THR A 263 16.83 11.18 -18.75
N VAL A 264 15.63 10.58 -18.73
CA VAL A 264 15.45 9.12 -18.91
C VAL A 264 16.08 8.69 -20.24
N GLN A 265 16.76 7.54 -20.23
CA GLN A 265 17.43 6.99 -21.41
C GLN A 265 16.67 5.75 -21.90
N SER A 266 16.54 5.59 -23.20
CA SER A 266 15.94 4.40 -23.83
C SER A 266 17.00 3.30 -23.97
N ASN A 267 17.45 2.74 -22.85
CA ASN A 267 18.53 1.75 -22.80
C ASN A 267 18.52 0.96 -21.48
N TYR A 268 19.51 0.07 -21.29
CA TYR A 268 19.69 -0.73 -20.09
C TYR A 268 20.01 0.11 -18.84
N TYR A 269 19.21 -0.11 -17.81
CA TYR A 269 19.48 0.31 -16.44
C TYR A 269 19.89 -0.90 -15.58
N TRP A 270 20.93 -0.72 -14.76
CA TRP A 270 21.37 -1.74 -13.81
C TRP A 270 20.39 -1.95 -12.67
N SER A 271 20.21 -3.21 -12.28
CA SER A 271 19.66 -3.57 -10.97
C SER A 271 20.75 -4.10 -10.03
N SER A 272 20.49 -4.08 -8.72
CA SER A 272 21.33 -4.70 -7.68
C SER A 272 21.23 -6.23 -7.63
N SER A 273 20.41 -6.85 -8.49
CA SER A 273 20.24 -8.30 -8.53
C SER A 273 21.36 -8.98 -9.33
N THR A 274 22.11 -9.87 -8.69
CA THR A 274 23.12 -10.71 -9.37
C THR A 274 22.44 -11.88 -10.11
N SER A 275 23.00 -12.29 -11.26
CA SER A 275 22.54 -13.50 -11.95
C SER A 275 23.10 -14.75 -11.26
N ILE A 276 22.23 -15.69 -10.86
CA ILE A 276 22.65 -16.93 -10.20
C ILE A 276 23.29 -17.90 -11.20
N ALA A 277 22.81 -17.90 -12.46
CA ALA A 277 23.36 -18.71 -13.55
C ALA A 277 24.81 -18.31 -13.89
N ASN A 278 25.14 -17.02 -13.82
CA ASN A 278 26.51 -16.54 -13.92
C ASN A 278 26.73 -15.34 -12.98
N LYS A 279 27.47 -15.55 -11.89
CA LYS A 279 27.68 -14.54 -10.83
C LYS A 279 28.51 -13.32 -11.28
N SER A 280 29.24 -13.45 -12.39
CA SER A 280 29.93 -12.35 -13.07
C SER A 280 28.98 -11.41 -13.80
N ASN A 281 27.71 -11.79 -13.95
CA ASN A 281 26.65 -11.00 -14.56
C ASN A 281 25.66 -10.47 -13.51
N ALA A 282 24.99 -9.37 -13.85
CA ALA A 282 23.88 -8.82 -13.10
C ALA A 282 22.66 -8.63 -14.01
N TRP A 283 21.50 -8.46 -13.38
CA TRP A 283 20.25 -8.20 -14.10
C TRP A 283 20.16 -6.73 -14.50
N GLY A 284 19.68 -6.46 -15.71
CA GLY A 284 19.34 -5.14 -16.21
C GLY A 284 17.94 -5.13 -16.83
N VAL A 285 17.33 -3.94 -16.85
CA VAL A 285 16.03 -3.68 -17.51
C VAL A 285 16.27 -2.65 -18.61
N ASP A 286 15.88 -2.95 -19.83
CA ASP A 286 15.95 -2.00 -20.95
C ASP A 286 14.72 -1.10 -20.93
N PHE A 287 14.92 0.20 -20.77
CA PHE A 287 13.84 1.18 -20.86
C PHE A 287 13.47 1.52 -22.31
N ASN A 288 14.12 0.95 -23.31
CA ASN A 288 13.63 1.03 -24.68
C ASN A 288 12.28 0.32 -24.83
N ASP A 289 12.16 -0.95 -24.42
CA ASP A 289 10.99 -1.80 -24.66
C ASP A 289 10.45 -2.51 -23.40
N GLY A 290 11.09 -2.34 -22.24
CA GLY A 290 10.74 -3.01 -20.99
C GLY A 290 11.36 -4.41 -20.83
N SER A 291 12.22 -4.84 -21.75
CA SER A 291 12.86 -6.16 -21.70
C SER A 291 13.82 -6.30 -20.50
N VAL A 292 14.03 -7.55 -20.07
CA VAL A 292 14.78 -7.86 -18.83
C VAL A 292 15.82 -8.93 -19.12
N THR A 293 17.09 -8.62 -18.89
CA THR A 293 18.22 -9.52 -19.17
C THR A 293 18.98 -9.90 -17.89
N SER A 294 19.52 -11.12 -17.87
CA SER A 294 20.41 -11.63 -16.81
C SER A 294 21.86 -11.82 -17.27
N ASN A 295 22.17 -11.47 -18.52
CA ASN A 295 23.44 -11.76 -19.18
C ASN A 295 24.39 -10.56 -19.29
N ASN A 296 24.11 -9.46 -18.58
CA ASN A 296 24.96 -8.27 -18.62
C ASN A 296 26.17 -8.46 -17.69
N ALA A 297 27.37 -8.55 -18.27
CA ALA A 297 28.61 -8.67 -17.52
C ALA A 297 28.84 -7.44 -16.64
N LYS A 298 29.18 -7.64 -15.35
CA LYS A 298 29.34 -6.58 -14.35
C LYS A 298 30.45 -5.56 -14.67
N ILE A 299 31.37 -5.93 -15.56
CA ILE A 299 32.45 -5.08 -16.08
C ILE A 299 31.97 -4.09 -17.15
N ASN A 300 30.80 -4.29 -17.76
CA ASN A 300 30.23 -3.37 -18.74
C ASN A 300 29.58 -2.17 -18.02
N SER A 301 29.45 -1.05 -18.71
CA SER A 301 28.78 0.14 -18.18
C SER A 301 27.34 0.23 -18.68
N ASN A 302 26.38 0.38 -17.76
CA ASN A 302 24.97 0.65 -18.05
C ASN A 302 24.48 1.86 -17.22
N TYR A 303 23.29 2.37 -17.51
CA TYR A 303 22.68 3.46 -16.73
C TYR A 303 22.24 2.97 -15.34
N ILE A 304 21.97 3.91 -14.44
CA ILE A 304 21.55 3.62 -13.05
C ILE A 304 20.41 4.55 -12.67
N TRP A 305 19.46 4.04 -11.91
CA TRP A 305 18.31 4.83 -11.43
C TRP A 305 18.12 4.60 -9.94
N PRO A 306 18.70 5.45 -9.07
CA PRO A 306 18.62 5.27 -7.64
C PRO A 306 17.19 5.30 -7.12
N VAL A 307 16.93 4.43 -6.15
CA VAL A 307 15.67 4.32 -5.42
C VAL A 307 15.94 4.31 -3.91
N ARG A 308 14.96 4.73 -3.12
CA ARG A 308 14.91 4.53 -1.68
C ARG A 308 13.50 4.12 -1.24
N GLY A 309 13.40 3.60 -0.01
CA GLY A 309 12.11 3.26 0.58
C GLY A 309 11.20 4.49 0.73
N GLY A 310 9.90 4.26 0.64
CA GLY A 310 8.90 5.20 1.14
C GLY A 310 8.86 5.24 2.66
N ASN A 311 8.26 6.31 3.19
CA ASN A 311 7.85 6.41 4.59
C ASN A 311 6.42 5.88 4.76
#